data_AF-A0A4X2KR02-F1
#
_entry.id   AF-A0A4X2KR02-F1
#
_cell.length_a   1.000
_cell.length_b   1.000
_cell.length_c   1.000
_cell.angle_alpha   90.00
_cell.angle_beta   90.00
_cell.angle_gamma   90.00
#
_symmetry.space_group_name_H-M   'P 1'
#
loop_
_entity.id
_entity.type
_entity.pdbx_description
1 polymer ?
#
loop_
_entity_poly.entity_id
_entity_poly.type
_entity_poly.pdbx_seq_one_letter_code
_entity_poly.pdbx_strand_id
1 'polypeptide(L)'
;MQGNGLFQFLTFLLFSIINTDYGTYLSINLGFGFGVAMGVHMAGGISGAHMNCAITFTSCMLGQMPWKKFPIYTMGQCFGSFLASVTIYGLYYALIWYTNGNLTVTGPRATAGIFATYPASHMTLWRGFIDETYLTGLLQLCLLAITDKKNSPALQGTHALVIGVLVVTIGLSLGMNTGYAINPSRDLPPRIFTSIAGWGNEVFTLNDFLMVPRLHVCQR
;
A
#
# COMPACT_ATOMS: atom_id res chain seq x y z
N MET A 1 12.10 -5.52 20.47
CA MET A 1 10.98 -5.93 19.59
C MET A 1 9.85 -4.89 19.65
N GLN A 2 10.17 -3.60 19.51
CA GLN A 2 9.28 -2.49 19.92
C GLN A 2 8.98 -1.49 18.79
N GLY A 3 9.35 -1.82 17.54
CA GLY A 3 9.40 -0.83 16.46
C GLY A 3 8.35 -0.95 15.36
N ASN A 4 7.97 -2.17 14.96
CA ASN A 4 7.41 -2.36 13.62
C ASN A 4 6.03 -1.72 13.38
N GLY A 5 5.22 -1.54 14.43
CA GLY A 5 3.89 -0.92 14.32
C GLY A 5 3.92 0.61 14.26
N LEU A 6 4.88 1.25 14.93
CA LEU A 6 4.98 2.72 14.95
C LEU A 6 5.64 3.26 13.67
N PHE A 7 6.37 2.44 12.92
CA PHE A 7 7.20 2.90 11.80
C PHE A 7 6.46 2.92 10.45
N GLN A 8 5.40 2.13 10.28
CA GLN A 8 4.49 2.26 9.12
C GLN A 8 3.73 3.62 9.14
N PHE A 9 3.60 4.22 10.33
CA PHE A 9 2.90 5.49 10.59
C PHE A 9 3.47 6.68 9.80
N LEU A 10 4.79 6.69 9.54
CA LEU A 10 5.47 7.80 8.88
C LEU A 10 5.58 7.63 7.36
N THR A 11 5.53 6.41 6.83
CA THR A 11 5.56 6.11 5.40
C THR A 11 4.29 6.58 4.67
N PHE A 12 3.16 6.66 5.38
CA PHE A 12 1.87 7.08 4.83
C PHE A 12 1.60 8.60 4.91
N LEU A 13 2.51 9.39 5.51
CA LEU A 13 2.33 10.83 5.70
C LEU A 13 2.53 11.68 4.42
N LEU A 14 2.92 11.05 3.31
CA LEU A 14 3.07 11.71 2.01
C LEU A 14 1.94 11.29 1.06
N PHE A 15 0.70 11.64 1.40
CA PHE A 15 -0.43 11.52 0.49
C PHE A 15 -0.84 12.90 -0.02
N SER A 16 -0.59 13.16 -1.31
CA SER A 16 -1.09 14.36 -1.97
C SER A 16 -2.58 14.20 -2.26
N ILE A 17 -3.41 15.01 -1.61
CA ILE A 17 -4.83 15.15 -1.97
C ILE A 17 -4.92 15.63 -3.42
N ILE A 18 -5.69 14.91 -4.24
CA ILE A 18 -5.95 15.28 -5.63
C ILE A 18 -6.97 16.41 -5.63
N ASN A 19 -6.48 17.64 -5.74
CA ASN A 19 -7.18 18.71 -6.42
C ASN A 19 -6.23 19.18 -7.53
N THR A 20 -6.73 19.42 -8.75
CA THR A 20 -5.90 19.61 -9.96
C THR A 20 -4.88 20.74 -9.85
N ASP A 21 -5.04 21.64 -8.88
CA ASP A 21 -4.13 22.77 -8.65
C ASP A 21 -2.94 22.45 -7.73
N TYR A 22 -3.01 21.39 -6.90
CA TYR A 22 -2.00 21.11 -5.87
C TYR A 22 -1.49 19.65 -5.85
N GLY A 23 -2.17 18.71 -6.53
CA GLY A 23 -1.82 17.30 -6.53
C GLY A 23 -1.98 16.66 -7.92
N THR A 24 -0.98 15.88 -8.34
CA THR A 24 -0.97 15.14 -9.61
C THR A 24 -0.59 13.68 -9.42
N TYR A 25 -0.84 12.83 -10.42
CA TYR A 25 -0.41 11.43 -10.40
C TYR A 25 1.11 11.29 -10.11
N LEU A 26 1.93 12.18 -10.67
CA LEU A 26 3.37 12.23 -10.40
C LEU A 26 3.67 12.48 -8.91
N SER A 27 2.98 13.43 -8.28
CA SER A 27 3.17 13.73 -6.85
C SER A 27 2.84 12.53 -5.95
N ILE A 28 1.84 11.71 -6.31
CA ILE A 28 1.48 10.49 -5.58
C ILE A 28 2.63 9.48 -5.66
N ASN A 29 3.15 9.23 -6.86
CA ASN A 29 4.21 8.25 -7.06
C ASN A 29 5.51 8.67 -6.34
N LEU A 30 5.88 9.95 -6.43
CA LEU A 30 7.03 10.50 -5.72
C LEU A 30 6.86 10.43 -4.19
N GLY A 31 5.70 10.86 -3.68
CA GLY A 31 5.37 10.81 -2.26
C GLY A 31 5.42 9.39 -1.71
N PHE A 32 4.83 8.44 -2.43
CA PHE A 32 4.81 7.04 -2.02
C PHE A 32 6.20 6.40 -2.04
N GLY A 33 6.97 6.58 -3.13
CA GLY A 33 8.32 6.02 -3.23
C GLY A 33 9.30 6.60 -2.22
N PHE A 34 9.30 7.92 -2.00
CA PHE A 34 10.14 8.53 -0.96
C PHE A 34 9.64 8.23 0.46
N GLY A 35 8.33 8.07 0.66
CA GLY A 35 7.78 7.54 1.91
C GLY A 35 8.35 6.17 2.24
N VAL A 36 8.40 5.26 1.26
CA VAL A 36 9.05 3.94 1.39
C VAL A 36 10.54 4.09 1.71
N ALA A 37 11.27 4.97 1.02
CA ALA A 37 12.68 5.22 1.33
C ALA A 37 12.89 5.63 2.80
N MET A 38 12.07 6.54 3.32
CA MET A 38 12.14 6.95 4.72
C MET A 38 11.82 5.80 5.67
N GLY A 39 10.82 4.99 5.35
CA GLY A 39 10.51 3.78 6.13
C GLY A 39 11.69 2.78 6.16
N VAL A 40 12.38 2.60 5.03
CA VAL A 40 13.60 1.77 4.96
C VAL A 40 14.72 2.37 5.80
N HIS A 41 14.92 3.69 5.77
CA HIS A 41 15.93 4.36 6.58
C HIS A 41 15.67 4.16 8.09
N MET A 42 14.40 4.22 8.51
CA MET A 42 14.01 4.09 9.91
C MET A 42 14.11 2.65 10.45
N ALA A 43 13.63 1.67 9.68
CA ALA A 43 13.49 0.28 10.16
C ALA A 43 14.55 -0.69 9.59
N GLY A 44 15.37 -0.25 8.64
CA GLY A 44 16.27 -1.11 7.87
C GLY A 44 17.28 -1.84 8.75
N GLY A 45 17.94 -1.11 9.65
CA GLY A 45 18.93 -1.67 10.57
C GLY A 45 18.36 -2.58 11.67
N ILE A 46 17.03 -2.56 11.89
CA ILE A 46 16.39 -3.30 12.99
C ILE A 46 15.65 -4.53 12.47
N SER A 47 14.78 -4.34 11.48
CA SER A 47 13.85 -5.37 11.01
C SER A 47 14.06 -5.77 9.54
N GLY A 48 15.03 -5.17 8.85
CA GLY A 48 15.16 -5.23 7.39
C GLY A 48 14.10 -4.41 6.65
N ALA A 49 13.32 -3.59 7.37
CA ALA A 49 12.26 -2.73 6.84
C ALA A 49 11.33 -3.39 5.80
N HIS A 50 10.85 -4.62 6.07
CA HIS A 50 9.96 -5.30 5.12
C HIS A 50 8.74 -4.45 4.75
N MET A 51 8.07 -3.86 5.75
CA MET A 51 6.89 -2.97 5.62
C MET A 51 5.80 -3.46 4.66
N ASN A 52 5.82 -4.75 4.34
CA ASN A 52 5.03 -5.38 3.31
C ASN A 52 4.90 -6.87 3.63
N CYS A 53 3.67 -7.33 3.79
CA CYS A 53 3.36 -8.72 4.07
C CYS A 53 3.87 -9.67 2.98
N ALA A 54 3.84 -9.27 1.70
CA ALA A 54 4.33 -10.09 0.58
C ALA A 54 5.86 -10.22 0.59
N ILE A 55 6.59 -9.15 0.91
CA ILE A 55 8.05 -9.19 1.11
C ILE A 55 8.39 -10.10 2.30
N THR A 56 7.64 -9.94 3.39
CA THR A 56 7.81 -10.76 4.60
C THR A 56 7.57 -12.24 4.32
N PHE A 57 6.50 -12.56 3.58
CA PHE A 57 6.19 -13.92 3.14
C PHE A 57 7.29 -14.49 2.27
N THR A 58 7.77 -13.71 1.28
CA THR A 58 8.82 -14.16 0.37
C THR A 58 10.14 -14.41 1.09
N SER A 59 10.51 -13.53 2.03
CA SER A 59 11.70 -13.72 2.88
C SER A 59 11.62 -15.04 3.69
N CYS A 60 10.44 -15.43 4.15
CA CYS A 60 10.24 -16.73 4.78
C CYS A 60 10.33 -17.90 3.81
N MET A 61 9.75 -17.78 2.61
CA MET A 61 9.81 -18.81 1.57
C MET A 61 11.24 -19.06 1.08
N LEU A 62 12.04 -18.00 0.96
CA LEU A 62 13.45 -18.08 0.56
C LEU A 62 14.39 -18.49 1.72
N GLY A 63 13.85 -18.79 2.90
CA GLY A 63 14.65 -19.19 4.07
C GLY A 63 15.49 -18.06 4.68
N GLN A 64 15.25 -16.81 4.32
CA GLN A 64 15.95 -15.64 4.85
C GLN A 64 15.40 -15.20 6.22
N MET A 65 14.15 -15.56 6.55
CA MET A 65 13.52 -15.27 7.83
C MET A 65 12.74 -16.49 8.37
N PRO A 66 12.83 -16.82 9.67
CA PRO A 66 12.06 -17.93 10.23
C PRO A 66 10.55 -17.64 10.22
N TRP A 67 9.74 -18.65 9.85
CA TRP A 67 8.27 -18.59 9.80
C TRP A 67 7.61 -18.11 11.09
N LYS A 68 8.22 -18.40 12.26
CA LYS A 68 7.72 -17.93 13.56
C LYS A 68 7.62 -16.39 13.66
N LYS A 69 8.43 -15.65 12.90
CA LYS A 69 8.40 -14.18 12.88
C LYS A 69 7.33 -13.62 11.94
N PHE A 70 6.85 -14.40 10.97
CA PHE A 70 5.91 -13.94 9.95
C PHE A 70 4.64 -13.32 10.55
N PRO A 71 3.91 -13.98 11.48
CA PRO A 71 2.69 -13.39 12.05
C PRO A 71 2.95 -12.08 12.78
N ILE A 72 4.07 -11.98 13.52
CA ILE A 72 4.42 -10.77 14.29
C ILE A 72 4.71 -9.61 13.35
N TYR A 73 5.43 -9.86 12.25
CA TYR A 73 5.69 -8.85 11.22
C TYR A 73 4.40 -8.38 10.56
N THR A 74 3.56 -9.30 10.10
CA THR A 74 2.29 -8.98 9.45
C THR A 74 1.34 -8.21 10.36
N MET A 75 1.18 -8.63 11.62
CA MET A 75 0.34 -7.90 12.58
C MET A 75 0.86 -6.48 12.83
N GLY A 76 2.18 -6.32 13.02
CA GLY A 76 2.78 -4.99 13.22
C GLY A 76 2.58 -4.08 12.01
N GLN A 77 2.82 -4.59 10.80
CA GLN A 77 2.64 -3.84 9.55
C GLN A 77 1.18 -3.43 9.34
N CYS A 78 0.24 -4.37 9.54
CA CYS A 78 -1.18 -4.10 9.39
C CYS A 78 -1.70 -3.10 10.42
N PHE A 79 -1.32 -3.25 11.68
CA PHE A 79 -1.72 -2.33 12.74
C PHE A 79 -1.15 -0.92 12.50
N GLY A 80 0.11 -0.83 12.09
CA GLY A 80 0.74 0.45 11.75
C GLY A 80 0.04 1.15 10.58
N SER A 81 -0.34 0.42 9.52
CA SER A 81 -1.07 0.99 8.38
C SER A 81 -2.49 1.42 8.75
N PHE A 82 -3.18 0.67 9.62
CA PHE A 82 -4.48 1.07 10.14
C PHE A 82 -4.39 2.38 10.93
N LEU A 83 -3.44 2.49 11.88
CA LEU A 83 -3.25 3.73 12.65
C LEU A 83 -2.84 4.91 11.76
N ALA A 84 -2.01 4.67 10.75
CA ALA A 84 -1.68 5.70 9.78
C ALA A 84 -2.93 6.23 9.06
N SER A 85 -3.86 5.34 8.70
CA SER A 85 -5.13 5.72 8.07
C SER A 85 -5.99 6.58 8.99
N VAL A 86 -6.08 6.22 10.28
CA VAL A 86 -6.77 7.03 11.30
C VAL A 86 -6.14 8.43 11.40
N THR A 87 -4.81 8.52 11.39
CA THR A 87 -4.11 9.81 11.49
C THR A 87 -4.30 10.67 10.25
N ILE A 88 -4.20 10.10 9.05
CA ILE A 88 -4.47 10.84 7.80
C ILE A 88 -5.91 11.33 7.76
N TYR A 89 -6.87 10.50 8.17
CA TYR A 89 -8.26 10.92 8.29
C TYR A 89 -8.44 12.08 9.27
N GLY A 90 -7.77 12.04 10.43
CA GLY A 90 -7.80 13.15 11.40
C GLY A 90 -7.17 14.44 10.87
N LEU A 91 -5.99 14.35 10.24
CA LEU A 91 -5.30 15.50 9.65
C LEU A 91 -6.10 16.14 8.52
N TYR A 92 -6.81 15.33 7.74
CA TYR A 92 -7.62 15.78 6.61
C TYR A 92 -9.12 15.72 6.88
N TYR A 93 -9.55 15.82 8.14
CA TYR A 93 -10.97 15.76 8.50
C TYR A 93 -11.80 16.84 7.79
N ALA A 94 -11.20 17.97 7.44
CA ALA A 94 -11.82 19.03 6.63
C ALA A 94 -12.32 18.54 5.26
N LEU A 95 -11.88 17.37 4.78
CA LEU A 95 -12.40 16.70 3.58
C LEU A 95 -13.91 16.41 3.67
N ILE A 96 -14.48 16.35 4.89
CA ILE A 96 -15.93 16.19 5.08
C ILE A 96 -16.75 17.32 4.44
N TRP A 97 -16.17 18.53 4.35
CA TRP A 97 -16.81 19.66 3.67
C TRP A 97 -16.81 19.49 2.15
N TYR A 98 -15.75 18.90 1.59
CA TYR A 98 -15.67 18.58 0.17
C TYR A 98 -16.72 17.51 -0.22
N THR A 99 -16.89 16.50 0.64
CA THR A 99 -17.86 15.43 0.42
C THR A 99 -19.29 15.78 0.81
N ASN A 100 -19.55 16.98 1.37
CA ASN A 100 -20.84 17.34 1.98
C ASN A 100 -21.32 16.29 3.01
N GLY A 101 -20.39 15.70 3.77
CA GLY A 101 -20.70 14.63 4.72
C GLY A 101 -20.85 13.24 4.12
N ASN A 102 -20.84 13.09 2.79
CA ASN A 102 -21.11 11.81 2.13
C ASN A 102 -19.82 11.09 1.69
N LEU A 103 -19.39 10.11 2.46
CA LEU A 103 -18.16 9.36 2.22
C LEU A 103 -18.41 8.23 1.22
N THR A 104 -18.08 8.45 -0.06
CA THR A 104 -18.34 7.48 -1.14
C THR A 104 -17.06 6.82 -1.67
N VAL A 105 -17.24 5.59 -2.18
CA VAL A 105 -16.18 4.80 -2.82
C VAL A 105 -16.03 5.15 -4.30
N THR A 106 -17.15 5.44 -4.96
CA THR A 106 -17.20 5.85 -6.37
C THR A 106 -17.90 7.19 -6.56
N GLY A 107 -17.80 7.73 -7.78
CA GLY A 107 -18.39 9.00 -8.17
C GLY A 107 -17.40 10.16 -8.18
N PRO A 108 -17.87 11.36 -8.56
CA PRO A 108 -17.01 12.53 -8.81
C PRO A 108 -16.36 13.10 -7.55
N ARG A 109 -16.85 12.75 -6.37
CA ARG A 109 -16.30 13.17 -5.07
C ARG A 109 -15.88 11.98 -4.21
N ALA A 110 -15.58 10.85 -4.84
CA ALA A 110 -15.10 9.67 -4.16
C ALA A 110 -13.81 9.95 -3.39
N THR A 111 -13.73 9.43 -2.17
CA THR A 111 -12.60 9.69 -1.26
C THR A 111 -11.99 8.42 -0.69
N ALA A 112 -12.61 7.25 -0.88
CA ALA A 112 -12.06 5.98 -0.41
C ALA A 112 -10.69 5.65 -1.03
N GLY A 113 -10.46 6.09 -2.28
CA GLY A 113 -9.21 5.91 -3.02
C GLY A 113 -7.99 6.62 -2.41
N ILE A 114 -8.19 7.48 -1.40
CA ILE A 114 -7.10 8.06 -0.61
C ILE A 114 -6.42 6.99 0.25
N PHE A 115 -7.18 6.01 0.73
CA PHE A 115 -6.73 5.04 1.73
C PHE A 115 -6.31 3.71 1.09
N ALA A 116 -7.15 3.18 0.20
CA ALA A 116 -6.97 1.89 -0.43
C ALA A 116 -7.05 2.01 -1.95
N THR A 117 -6.51 1.04 -2.68
CA THR A 117 -6.53 1.07 -4.15
C THR A 117 -7.85 0.52 -4.68
N TYR A 118 -8.26 1.03 -5.84
CA TYR A 118 -9.42 0.54 -6.56
C TYR A 118 -9.05 0.37 -8.03
N PRO A 119 -9.41 -0.76 -8.65
CA PRO A 119 -9.06 -1.01 -10.04
C PRO A 119 -9.77 -0.03 -10.97
N ALA A 120 -9.12 0.31 -12.08
CA ALA A 120 -9.71 1.11 -13.14
C ALA A 120 -10.99 0.45 -13.69
N SER A 121 -11.92 1.24 -14.22
CA SER A 121 -13.24 0.77 -14.66
C SER A 121 -13.22 -0.32 -15.75
N HIS A 122 -12.13 -0.42 -16.51
CA HIS A 122 -11.94 -1.42 -17.58
C HIS A 122 -11.28 -2.72 -17.09
N MET A 123 -10.91 -2.80 -15.82
CA MET A 123 -10.23 -3.96 -15.23
C MET A 123 -11.23 -4.97 -14.70
N THR A 124 -10.92 -6.25 -14.90
CA THR A 124 -11.64 -7.37 -14.28
C THR A 124 -10.83 -7.90 -13.10
N LEU A 125 -11.46 -8.65 -12.19
CA LEU A 125 -10.79 -9.31 -11.07
C LEU A 125 -9.58 -10.13 -11.53
N TRP A 126 -9.75 -10.94 -12.59
CA TRP A 126 -8.67 -11.78 -13.11
C TRP A 126 -7.49 -10.97 -13.65
N ARG A 127 -7.76 -9.89 -14.39
CA ARG A 127 -6.70 -9.01 -14.90
C ARG A 127 -5.98 -8.29 -13.76
N GLY A 128 -6.72 -7.82 -12.75
CA GLY A 128 -6.14 -7.18 -11.59
C GLY A 128 -5.28 -8.13 -10.75
N PHE A 129 -5.69 -9.40 -10.63
CA PHE A 129 -4.88 -10.43 -9.99
C PHE A 129 -3.55 -10.66 -10.72
N ILE A 130 -3.57 -10.79 -12.05
CA ILE A 130 -2.35 -10.94 -12.85
C ILE A 130 -1.45 -9.72 -12.70
N ASP A 131 -2.03 -8.51 -12.80
CA ASP A 131 -1.33 -7.24 -12.68
C ASP A 131 -0.61 -7.13 -11.33
N GLU A 132 -1.33 -7.27 -10.21
CA GLU A 132 -0.74 -7.21 -8.86
C GLU A 132 0.30 -8.32 -8.60
N THR A 133 0.08 -9.53 -9.13
CA THR A 133 1.06 -10.62 -9.02
C THR A 133 2.34 -10.27 -9.77
N TYR A 134 2.22 -9.75 -11.00
CA TYR A 134 3.36 -9.36 -11.82
C TYR A 134 4.13 -8.19 -11.20
N LEU A 135 3.42 -7.14 -10.75
CA LEU A 135 4.03 -5.96 -10.12
C LEU A 135 4.73 -6.33 -8.80
N THR A 136 4.11 -7.16 -7.96
CA THR A 136 4.72 -7.62 -6.70
C THR A 136 5.94 -8.51 -6.97
N GLY A 137 5.88 -9.37 -7.98
CA GLY A 137 7.02 -10.19 -8.42
C GLY A 137 8.19 -9.34 -8.91
N LEU A 138 7.91 -8.31 -9.72
CA LEU A 138 8.91 -7.37 -10.21
C LEU A 138 9.55 -6.58 -9.05
N LEU A 139 8.74 -6.06 -8.12
CA LEU A 139 9.21 -5.41 -6.90
C LEU A 139 10.18 -6.33 -6.15
N GLN A 140 9.77 -7.57 -5.89
CA GLN A 140 10.58 -8.53 -5.14
C GLN A 140 11.89 -8.88 -5.85
N LEU A 141 11.85 -9.09 -7.17
CA LEU A 141 13.04 -9.38 -7.97
C LEU A 141 14.05 -8.23 -7.90
N CYS A 142 13.59 -6.99 -8.10
CA CYS A 142 14.45 -5.82 -8.03
C CYS A 142 14.98 -5.59 -6.60
N LEU A 143 14.18 -5.80 -5.56
CA LEU A 143 14.64 -5.72 -4.17
C LEU A 143 15.75 -6.72 -3.87
N LEU A 144 15.62 -7.96 -4.34
CA LEU A 144 16.67 -8.97 -4.21
C LEU A 144 17.93 -8.52 -4.96
N ALA A 145 17.81 -8.02 -6.19
CA ALA A 145 18.95 -7.53 -6.96
C ALA A 145 19.67 -6.33 -6.30
N ILE A 146 18.91 -5.39 -5.72
CA ILE A 146 19.45 -4.20 -5.04
C ILE A 146 20.22 -4.57 -3.77
N THR A 147 19.80 -5.63 -3.08
CA THR A 147 20.34 -6.03 -1.76
C THR A 147 21.33 -7.19 -1.84
N ASP A 148 21.44 -7.87 -2.98
CA ASP A 148 22.32 -9.02 -3.15
C ASP A 148 23.79 -8.60 -3.28
N LYS A 149 24.56 -8.90 -2.24
CA LYS A 149 26.01 -8.65 -2.17
C LYS A 149 26.84 -9.45 -3.18
N LYS A 150 26.26 -10.49 -3.79
CA LYS A 150 26.92 -11.32 -4.81
C LYS A 150 26.67 -10.82 -6.25
N ASN A 151 25.82 -9.82 -6.41
CA ASN A 151 25.52 -9.18 -7.68
C ASN A 151 26.13 -7.76 -7.72
N SER A 152 25.41 -6.79 -8.29
CA SER A 152 25.74 -5.36 -8.27
C SER A 152 24.74 -4.63 -7.35
N PRO A 153 24.92 -4.71 -6.01
CA PRO A 153 23.98 -4.10 -5.07
C PRO A 153 24.10 -2.57 -5.10
N ALA A 154 23.11 -1.90 -4.50
CA ALA A 154 23.24 -0.47 -4.23
C ALA A 154 24.45 -0.18 -3.33
N LEU A 155 25.03 1.01 -3.48
CA LEU A 155 26.10 1.47 -2.60
C LEU A 155 25.64 1.45 -1.13
N GLN A 156 26.56 1.14 -0.22
CA GLN A 156 26.25 1.14 1.20
C GLN A 156 25.71 2.52 1.62
N GLY A 157 24.59 2.53 2.34
CA GLY A 157 23.89 3.75 2.75
C GLY A 157 22.89 4.29 1.73
N THR A 158 22.94 3.90 0.45
CA THR A 158 21.99 4.40 -0.57
C THR A 158 20.80 3.47 -0.83
N HIS A 159 20.75 2.32 -0.16
CA HIS A 159 19.72 1.30 -0.37
C HIS A 159 18.30 1.85 -0.21
N ALA A 160 18.06 2.67 0.83
CA ALA A 160 16.77 3.30 1.08
C ALA A 160 16.30 4.15 -0.12
N LEU A 161 17.19 4.97 -0.67
CA LEU A 161 16.88 5.83 -1.81
C LEU A 161 16.60 5.01 -3.08
N VAL A 162 17.44 4.02 -3.38
CA VAL A 162 17.28 3.17 -4.58
C VAL A 162 15.99 2.36 -4.51
N ILE A 163 15.63 1.85 -3.33
CA ILE A 163 14.35 1.16 -3.10
C ILE A 163 13.17 2.12 -3.28
N GLY A 164 13.27 3.37 -2.80
CA GLY A 164 12.25 4.37 -3.04
C GLY A 164 12.07 4.69 -4.52
N VAL A 165 13.17 4.89 -5.25
CA VAL A 165 13.17 5.13 -6.70
C VAL A 165 12.52 3.97 -7.45
N LEU A 166 12.82 2.71 -7.08
CA LEU A 166 12.16 1.53 -7.63
C LEU A 166 10.63 1.61 -7.51
N VAL A 167 10.13 1.99 -6.33
CA VAL A 167 8.69 2.13 -6.10
C VAL A 167 8.10 3.29 -6.92
N VAL A 168 8.79 4.43 -7.04
CA VAL A 168 8.39 5.52 -7.94
C VAL A 168 8.26 5.01 -9.38
N THR A 169 9.26 4.26 -9.86
CA THR A 169 9.28 3.71 -11.23
C THR A 169 8.11 2.76 -11.47
N ILE A 170 7.82 1.86 -10.53
CA ILE A 170 6.66 0.95 -10.64
C ILE A 170 5.36 1.74 -10.74
N GLY A 171 5.16 2.73 -9.87
CA GLY A 171 3.96 3.56 -9.90
C GLY A 171 3.80 4.34 -11.21
N LEU A 172 4.88 4.96 -11.72
CA LEU A 172 4.84 5.72 -12.98
C LEU A 172 4.60 4.84 -14.21
N SER A 173 5.17 3.63 -14.25
CA SER A 173 5.12 2.77 -15.43
C SER A 173 3.92 1.82 -15.44
N LEU A 174 3.50 1.33 -14.28
CA LEU A 174 2.56 0.20 -14.15
C LEU A 174 1.37 0.48 -13.23
N GLY A 175 1.31 1.66 -12.60
CA GLY A 175 0.31 1.95 -11.57
C GLY A 175 -1.11 2.25 -12.05
N MET A 176 -1.32 2.48 -13.35
CA MET A 176 -2.60 2.97 -13.89
C MET A 176 -3.76 1.97 -13.75
N ASN A 177 -3.48 0.66 -13.82
CA ASN A 177 -4.53 -0.36 -13.88
C ASN A 177 -5.20 -0.60 -12.51
N THR A 178 -4.38 -0.72 -11.47
CA THR A 178 -4.78 -1.21 -10.14
C THR A 178 -4.38 -0.27 -9.01
N GLY A 179 -3.61 0.79 -9.29
CA GLY A 179 -3.04 1.66 -8.28
C GLY A 179 -1.82 1.09 -7.58
N TYR A 180 -1.20 0.04 -8.14
CA TYR A 180 0.02 -0.63 -7.64
C TYR A 180 -0.04 -0.90 -6.13
N ALA A 181 -1.04 -1.67 -5.69
CA ALA A 181 -1.19 -1.98 -4.28
C ALA A 181 0.08 -2.65 -3.73
N ILE A 182 0.60 -3.67 -4.45
CA ILE A 182 1.87 -4.41 -4.31
C ILE A 182 2.23 -4.87 -2.88
N ASN A 183 1.31 -4.68 -1.94
CA ASN A 183 1.53 -4.75 -0.51
C ASN A 183 0.19 -4.97 0.22
N PRO A 184 -0.08 -6.20 0.71
CA PRO A 184 -1.30 -6.49 1.45
C PRO A 184 -1.49 -5.63 2.72
N SER A 185 -0.40 -5.31 3.43
CA SER A 185 -0.46 -4.43 4.60
C SER A 185 -0.72 -2.96 4.26
N ARG A 186 -0.59 -2.56 3.00
CA ARG A 186 -0.88 -1.18 2.55
C ARG A 186 -2.30 -0.99 2.07
N ASP A 187 -3.00 -2.07 1.76
CA ASP A 187 -4.33 -1.99 1.16
C ASP A 187 -5.43 -2.47 2.11
N LEU A 188 -5.27 -3.65 2.71
CA LEU A 188 -6.32 -4.25 3.53
C LEU A 188 -6.59 -3.46 4.84
N PRO A 189 -5.59 -3.06 5.64
CA PRO A 189 -5.86 -2.32 6.88
C PRO A 189 -6.51 -0.95 6.65
N PRO A 190 -6.07 -0.12 5.67
CA PRO A 190 -6.76 1.13 5.34
C PRO A 190 -8.19 0.91 4.84
N ARG A 191 -8.45 -0.19 4.10
CA ARG A 191 -9.80 -0.56 3.66
C ARG A 191 -10.72 -0.96 4.83
N ILE A 192 -10.17 -1.66 5.82
CA ILE A 192 -10.89 -1.94 7.07
C ILE A 192 -11.21 -0.63 7.80
N PHE A 193 -10.24 0.29 7.88
CA PHE A 193 -10.46 1.60 8.47
C PHE A 193 -11.59 2.37 7.77
N THR A 194 -11.57 2.50 6.44
CA THR A 194 -12.61 3.25 5.71
C THR A 194 -14.00 2.61 5.85
N SER A 195 -14.08 1.28 5.90
CA SER A 195 -15.33 0.57 6.20
C SER A 195 -15.92 1.01 7.54
N ILE A 196 -15.10 1.06 8.59
CA ILE A 196 -15.50 1.44 9.96
C ILE A 196 -15.79 2.96 10.04
N ALA A 197 -15.04 3.78 9.32
CA ALA A 197 -15.10 5.24 9.41
C ALA A 197 -16.27 5.89 8.65
N GLY A 198 -17.07 5.10 7.91
CA GLY A 198 -18.32 5.57 7.31
C GLY A 198 -18.44 5.44 5.79
N TRP A 199 -17.43 4.90 5.09
CA TRP A 199 -17.56 4.56 3.66
C TRP A 199 -18.38 3.28 3.41
N GLY A 200 -18.69 2.52 4.46
CA GLY A 200 -19.52 1.33 4.41
C GLY A 200 -18.83 0.11 3.78
N ASN A 201 -19.63 -0.92 3.48
CA ASN A 201 -19.11 -2.20 2.95
C ASN A 201 -18.73 -2.14 1.46
N GLU A 202 -19.11 -1.07 0.76
CA GLU A 202 -18.78 -0.88 -0.65
C GLU A 202 -17.27 -0.89 -0.89
N VAL A 203 -16.48 -0.52 0.12
CA VAL A 203 -15.01 -0.53 0.06
C VAL A 203 -14.43 -1.90 -0.27
N PHE A 204 -15.15 -2.99 0.01
CA PHE A 204 -14.74 -4.34 -0.36
C PHE A 204 -15.41 -4.81 -1.66
N THR A 205 -16.65 -4.43 -1.94
CA THR A 205 -17.47 -5.07 -2.99
C THR A 205 -17.33 -4.48 -4.39
N LEU A 206 -16.54 -3.41 -4.56
CA LEU A 206 -16.42 -2.70 -5.84
C LEU A 206 -15.89 -3.60 -6.96
N ASN A 207 -16.60 -3.64 -8.10
CA ASN A 207 -16.23 -4.40 -9.32
C ASN A 207 -15.94 -5.89 -9.09
N ASP A 208 -16.64 -6.53 -8.14
CA ASP A 208 -16.39 -7.91 -7.70
C ASP A 208 -14.94 -8.16 -7.23
N PHE A 209 -14.22 -7.09 -6.89
CA PHE A 209 -12.83 -7.09 -6.45
C PHE A 209 -12.75 -7.43 -4.95
N LEU A 210 -13.24 -8.61 -4.61
CA LEU A 210 -13.33 -9.11 -3.25
C LEU A 210 -12.29 -10.20 -3.01
N MET A 211 -11.46 -10.02 -1.98
CA MET A 211 -10.80 -11.16 -1.29
C MET A 211 -11.77 -11.98 -0.43
N VAL A 212 -13.08 -11.70 -0.45
CA VAL A 212 -14.11 -12.47 0.27
C VAL A 212 -15.18 -12.95 -0.71
N PRO A 213 -15.42 -14.26 -0.86
CA PRO A 213 -16.40 -14.75 -1.83
C PRO A 213 -17.79 -14.16 -1.55
N ARG A 214 -18.41 -13.53 -2.56
CA ARG A 214 -19.85 -13.27 -2.57
C ARG A 214 -20.54 -14.63 -2.53
N LEU A 215 -21.06 -15.02 -1.36
CA LEU A 215 -22.21 -15.91 -1.35
C LEU A 215 -23.35 -15.12 -2.01
N HIS A 216 -23.72 -15.54 -3.22
CA HIS A 216 -24.90 -15.05 -3.92
C HIS A 216 -26.13 -15.26 -3.02
N VAL A 217 -26.51 -14.24 -2.27
CA VAL A 217 -27.89 -14.11 -1.79
C VAL A 217 -28.56 -13.19 -2.80
N CYS A 218 -29.43 -13.79 -3.60
CA CYS A 218 -30.32 -13.14 -4.54
C CYS A 218 -30.90 -11.84 -3.94
N GLN A 219 -30.78 -10.74 -4.68
CA GLN A 219 -31.75 -9.65 -4.59
C GLN A 219 -32.39 -9.50 -5.97
N ARG A 220 -33.63 -9.96 -6.05
CA ARG A 220 -34.64 -9.45 -6.98
C ARG A 220 -35.14 -8.12 -6.45
#